data_AF-A0A2V9PN25-F1
#
_entry.id   AF-A0A2V9PN25-F1
#
_cell.length_a   1.000
_cell.length_b   1.000
_cell.length_c   1.000
_cell.angle_alpha   90.00
_cell.angle_beta   90.00
_cell.angle_gamma   90.00
#
_symmetry.space_group_name_H-M   'P 1'
#
loop_
_entity.id
_entity.type
_entity.pdbx_description
1 polymer ?
#
loop_
_entity_poly.entity_id
_entity_poly.type
_entity_poly.pdbx_seq_one_letter_code
_entity_poly.pdbx_strand_id
1 'polypeptide(L)'
;LDKESAESEKNRFTVIAKGNDSGAIALALDPFVQHGHVIELTGKTEVGARVMVNGHEVPVVGTDGSFHYFTPPLRTGETLITVTAQDTKGGVNTQQQKIVIQ
;
A
#
# COMPACT_ATOMS: atom_id res chain seq x y z
N LEU A 1 46.62 -1.46 3.63
CA LEU A 1 46.02 -0.82 4.81
C LEU A 1 44.80 -0.08 4.32
N ASP A 2 43.66 -0.78 4.22
CA ASP A 2 42.61 -0.87 5.26
C ASP A 2 41.81 0.46 5.26
N LYS A 3 40.57 0.50 4.73
CA LYS A 3 39.29 0.25 5.45
C LYS A 3 39.25 1.02 6.78
N GLU A 4 38.27 1.84 7.12
CA GLU A 4 36.82 1.69 7.03
C GLU A 4 36.15 3.06 6.82
N SER A 5 35.10 3.11 5.99
CA SER A 5 34.06 4.13 6.11
C SER A 5 33.06 3.63 7.15
N ALA A 6 33.09 4.23 8.34
CA ALA A 6 32.21 3.90 9.44
C ALA A 6 30.74 4.20 9.09
N GLU A 7 29.96 3.13 9.05
CA GLU A 7 28.63 2.95 9.64
C GLU A 7 27.66 4.15 9.57
N SER A 8 26.67 4.02 8.68
CA SER A 8 25.47 4.84 8.65
C SER A 8 24.63 4.56 9.91
N GLU A 9 24.91 5.30 10.97
CA GLU A 9 24.05 5.32 12.14
C GLU A 9 22.73 6.04 11.80
N LYS A 10 21.64 5.28 11.99
CA LYS A 10 20.38 5.78 12.55
C LYS A 10 19.36 6.35 11.55
N ASN A 11 18.91 5.52 10.62
CA ASN A 11 17.63 5.75 9.96
C ASN A 11 16.45 5.34 10.89
N ARG A 12 16.21 6.11 11.97
CA ARG A 12 15.00 5.97 12.79
C ARG A 12 13.81 6.65 12.11
N PHE A 13 13.32 6.08 11.03
CA PHE A 13 12.00 6.45 10.52
C PHE A 13 10.93 5.78 11.38
N THR A 14 10.57 6.43 12.49
CA THR A 14 9.22 6.27 13.04
C THR A 14 8.29 6.99 12.07
N VAL A 15 7.75 6.28 11.09
CA VAL A 15 6.67 6.82 10.25
C VAL A 15 5.43 6.87 11.12
N ILE A 16 5.28 7.99 11.82
CA ILE A 16 4.02 8.40 12.43
C ILE A 16 3.09 8.68 11.25
N ALA A 17 2.01 7.91 11.10
CA ALA A 17 0.97 8.19 10.13
C ALA A 17 0.41 9.60 10.39
N LYS A 18 0.87 10.56 9.59
CA LYS A 18 0.29 11.90 9.45
C LYS A 18 0.18 12.22 7.97
N GLY A 19 -0.77 11.56 7.31
CA GLY A 19 -1.35 12.10 6.09
C GLY A 19 -2.33 13.18 6.50
N ASN A 20 -1.92 14.44 6.46
CA ASN A 20 -2.83 15.56 6.67
C ASN A 20 -3.86 15.60 5.53
N ASP A 21 -5.13 15.56 5.92
CA ASP A 21 -6.34 15.79 5.16
C ASP A 21 -6.23 17.06 4.27
N SER A 22 -5.95 16.89 3.00
CA SER A 22 -6.02 17.96 1.99
C SER A 22 -6.48 17.34 0.68
N GLY A 23 -7.79 17.10 0.55
CA GLY A 23 -8.36 16.42 -0.61
C GLY A 23 -8.18 14.89 -0.58
N ALA A 24 -8.12 14.30 0.62
CA ALA A 24 -8.08 12.86 0.77
C ALA A 24 -9.43 12.25 0.36
N ILE A 25 -9.41 11.34 -0.60
CA ILE A 25 -10.60 10.61 -1.04
C ILE A 25 -10.88 9.42 -0.12
N ALA A 26 -12.11 8.89 -0.14
CA ALA A 26 -12.43 7.70 0.63
C ALA A 26 -11.61 6.48 0.15
N LEU A 27 -10.95 5.79 1.08
CA LEU A 27 -10.29 4.51 0.88
C LEU A 27 -10.46 3.68 2.15
N ALA A 28 -11.15 2.55 2.06
CA ALA A 28 -11.33 1.58 3.13
C ALA A 28 -10.77 0.23 2.68
N LEU A 29 -10.00 -0.42 3.55
CA LEU A 29 -9.38 -1.72 3.28
C LEU A 29 -9.93 -2.74 4.26
N ASP A 30 -10.27 -3.91 3.74
CA ASP A 30 -10.53 -5.08 4.58
C ASP A 30 -9.21 -5.67 5.09
N PRO A 31 -9.24 -6.55 6.10
CA PRO A 31 -8.06 -7.27 6.54
C PRO A 31 -7.41 -8.04 5.38
N PHE A 32 -6.10 -7.88 5.25
CA PHE A 32 -5.32 -8.60 4.23
C PHE A 32 -5.25 -10.08 4.54
N VAL A 33 -5.51 -10.92 3.53
CA VAL A 33 -5.48 -12.38 3.66
C VAL A 33 -4.25 -12.92 2.92
N GLN A 34 -3.42 -13.69 3.61
CA GLN A 34 -2.22 -14.28 3.03
C GLN A 34 -2.48 -15.70 2.51
N HIS A 35 -2.14 -15.92 1.24
CA HIS A 35 -2.16 -17.21 0.56
C HIS A 35 -0.72 -17.56 0.15
N GLY A 36 0.04 -18.19 1.06
CA GLY A 36 1.47 -18.44 0.87
C GLY A 36 2.24 -17.13 0.64
N HIS A 37 2.77 -16.94 -0.56
CA HIS A 37 3.52 -15.73 -0.92
C HIS A 37 2.65 -14.63 -1.58
N VAL A 38 1.34 -14.83 -1.70
CA VAL A 38 0.41 -13.89 -2.30
C VAL A 38 -0.46 -13.26 -1.22
N ILE A 39 -0.77 -11.97 -1.35
CA ILE A 39 -1.75 -11.28 -0.49
C ILE A 39 -3.00 -11.00 -1.32
N GLU A 40 -4.14 -11.38 -0.77
CA GLU A 40 -5.47 -10.96 -1.21
C GLU A 40 -5.85 -9.66 -0.50
N LEU A 41 -6.25 -8.67 -1.30
CA LEU A 41 -6.68 -7.36 -0.85
C LEU A 41 -8.08 -7.08 -1.39
N THR A 42 -9.02 -6.82 -0.50
CA THR A 42 -10.33 -6.25 -0.83
C THR A 42 -10.50 -4.90 -0.15
N GLY A 43 -11.32 -4.06 -0.75
CA GLY A 43 -11.60 -2.75 -0.20
C GLY A 43 -12.62 -1.98 -1.00
N LYS A 44 -12.84 -0.74 -0.58
CA LYS A 44 -13.75 0.20 -1.21
C LYS A 44 -13.13 1.59 -1.28
N THR A 45 -13.25 2.22 -2.44
CA THR A 45 -12.82 3.59 -2.70
C THR A 45 -13.99 4.41 -3.23
N GLU A 46 -13.79 5.69 -3.52
CA GLU A 46 -14.73 6.48 -4.30
C GLU A 46 -14.96 5.90 -5.70
N VAL A 47 -16.19 6.05 -6.21
CA VAL A 47 -16.57 5.56 -7.54
C VAL A 47 -15.75 6.26 -8.63
N GLY A 48 -15.15 5.47 -9.52
CA GLY A 48 -14.32 5.99 -10.61
C GLY A 48 -12.91 6.39 -10.19
N ALA A 49 -12.52 6.16 -8.93
CA ALA A 49 -11.14 6.31 -8.50
C ALA A 49 -10.27 5.16 -9.05
N ARG A 50 -9.01 5.49 -9.31
CA ARG A 50 -7.95 4.53 -9.64
C ARG A 50 -7.33 4.01 -8.36
N VAL A 51 -7.08 2.70 -8.27
CA VAL A 51 -6.41 2.08 -7.12
C VAL A 51 -5.08 1.49 -7.57
N MET A 52 -4.04 1.69 -6.76
CA MET A 52 -2.70 1.15 -6.96
C MET A 52 -2.25 0.40 -5.70
N VAL A 53 -1.68 -0.79 -5.86
CA VAL A 53 -1.10 -1.61 -4.79
C VAL A 53 0.38 -1.81 -5.09
N ASN A 54 1.27 -1.30 -4.24
CA ASN A 54 2.73 -1.28 -4.43
C ASN A 54 3.17 -0.71 -5.79
N GLY A 55 2.43 0.29 -6.29
CA GLY A 55 2.68 0.89 -7.61
C GLY A 55 2.06 0.12 -8.79
N HIS A 56 1.49 -1.06 -8.56
CA HIS A 56 0.74 -1.81 -9.57
C HIS A 56 -0.72 -1.38 -9.57
N GLU A 57 -1.27 -1.07 -10.74
CA GLU A 57 -2.68 -0.72 -10.87
C GLU A 57 -3.59 -1.93 -10.60
N VAL A 58 -4.65 -1.71 -9.82
CA VAL A 58 -5.72 -2.68 -9.66
C VAL A 58 -6.59 -2.63 -10.93
N PRO A 59 -6.69 -3.73 -11.69
CA PRO A 59 -7.30 -3.70 -13.02
C PRO A 59 -8.81 -3.49 -12.99
N VAL A 60 -9.47 -3.80 -11.87
CA VAL A 60 -10.93 -3.72 -11.74
C VAL A 60 -11.28 -3.00 -10.44
N VAL A 61 -11.91 -1.85 -10.60
CA VAL A 61 -12.67 -1.15 -9.55
C VAL A 61 -14.12 -1.12 -10.01
N GLY A 62 -15.01 -1.69 -9.22
CA GLY A 62 -16.45 -1.75 -9.49
C GLY A 62 -17.07 -0.36 -9.58
N THR A 63 -18.25 -0.28 -10.19
CA THR A 63 -19.02 0.97 -10.29
C THR A 63 -19.53 1.46 -8.94
N ASP A 64 -19.44 0.64 -7.90
CA ASP A 64 -19.72 0.99 -6.51
C ASP A 64 -18.45 1.33 -5.71
N GLY A 65 -17.28 1.34 -6.37
CA GLY A 65 -15.99 1.59 -5.77
C GLY A 65 -15.33 0.38 -5.08
N SER A 66 -15.96 -0.80 -5.11
CA SER A 66 -15.34 -2.02 -4.58
C SER A 66 -14.19 -2.47 -5.45
N PHE A 67 -13.14 -3.02 -4.87
CA PHE A 67 -12.04 -3.60 -5.63
C PHE A 67 -11.50 -4.86 -4.95
N HIS A 68 -10.89 -5.70 -5.76
CA HIS A 68 -10.28 -6.96 -5.32
C HIS A 68 -8.99 -7.16 -6.10
N TYR A 69 -7.90 -7.44 -5.40
CA TYR A 69 -6.58 -7.57 -5.99
C TYR A 69 -5.77 -8.65 -5.29
N PHE A 70 -5.03 -9.43 -6.08
CA PHE A 70 -4.00 -10.33 -5.59
C PHE A 70 -2.64 -9.76 -5.96
N THR A 71 -1.74 -9.66 -4.98
CA THR A 71 -0.37 -9.25 -5.28
C THR A 71 0.34 -10.30 -6.14
N PRO A 72 1.33 -9.89 -6.95
CA PRO A 72 2.34 -10.83 -7.40
C PRO A 72 2.98 -11.56 -6.19
N PRO A 73 3.59 -12.74 -6.40
CA PRO A 73 4.32 -13.44 -5.33
C PRO A 73 5.35 -12.52 -4.68
N LEU A 74 5.23 -12.34 -3.38
CA LEU A 74 6.10 -11.54 -2.55
C LEU A 74 7.25 -12.41 -2.00
N ARG A 75 8.34 -11.75 -1.61
CA ARG A 75 9.45 -12.43 -0.94
C ARG A 75 9.09 -12.71 0.51
N THR A 76 9.55 -13.84 1.04
CA THR A 76 9.47 -14.16 2.46
C THR A 76 10.12 -13.06 3.31
N GLY A 77 9.54 -12.80 4.47
CA GLY A 77 9.98 -11.77 5.41
C GLY A 77 9.03 -10.57 5.48
N GLU A 78 9.50 -9.50 6.12
CA GLU A 78 8.73 -8.29 6.30
C GLU A 78 8.58 -7.53 4.96
N THR A 79 7.34 -7.17 4.62
CA THR A 79 7.00 -6.37 3.45
C THR A 79 6.04 -5.26 3.83
N LEU A 80 6.18 -4.09 3.21
CA LEU A 80 5.25 -2.97 3.38
C LEU A 80 4.35 -2.90 2.14
N ILE A 81 3.06 -3.16 2.33
CA ILE A 81 2.07 -2.97 1.28
C ILE A 81 1.56 -1.54 1.33
N THR A 82 1.66 -0.84 0.21
CA THR A 82 1.13 0.52 0.02
C THR A 82 -0.06 0.45 -0.92
N VAL A 83 -1.23 0.93 -0.48
CA VAL A 83 -2.43 1.06 -1.30
C VAL A 83 -2.75 2.54 -1.47
N THR A 84 -2.82 2.99 -2.71
CA THR A 84 -3.13 4.38 -3.06
C THR A 84 -4.39 4.42 -3.90
N ALA A 85 -5.34 5.27 -3.52
CA ALA A 85 -6.49 5.61 -4.34
C ALA A 85 -6.36 7.06 -4.83
N GLN A 86 -6.74 7.30 -6.08
CA GLN A 86 -6.72 8.62 -6.71
C GLN A 86 -8.00 8.86 -7.51
N ASP A 87 -8.66 10.00 -7.30
CA ASP A 87 -9.83 10.42 -8.10
C ASP A 87 -9.42 11.21 -9.35
N THR A 88 -10.40 11.54 -10.19
CA THR A 88 -10.19 12.33 -11.42
C THR A 88 -9.94 13.83 -11.18
N LYS A 89 -10.18 14.31 -9.96
CA LYS A 89 -9.97 15.71 -9.55
C LYS A 89 -8.59 15.92 -8.91
N GLY A 90 -7.81 14.86 -8.75
CA GLY A 90 -6.48 14.88 -8.15
C GLY A 90 -6.47 14.64 -6.63
N GLY A 91 -7.61 14.29 -6.03
CA GLY A 91 -7.68 13.82 -4.66
C GLY A 91 -6.99 12.48 -4.51
N VAL A 92 -6.21 12.31 -3.45
CA VAL A 92 -5.37 11.11 -3.23
C VAL A 92 -5.45 10.68 -1.77
N ASN A 93 -5.62 9.37 -1.56
CA ASN A 93 -5.49 8.74 -0.25
C ASN A 93 -4.52 7.56 -0.33
N THR A 94 -3.59 7.45 0.62
CA THR A 94 -2.62 6.36 0.68
C THR A 94 -2.63 5.72 2.06
N GLN A 95 -2.78 4.39 2.09
CA GLN A 95 -2.66 3.57 3.28
C GLN A 95 -1.49 2.61 3.15
N GLN A 96 -0.83 2.35 4.27
CA GLN A 96 0.32 1.45 4.33
C GLN A 96 0.14 0.43 5.45
N GLN A 97 0.41 -0.83 5.14
CA GLN A 97 0.35 -1.91 6.11
C GLN A 97 1.55 -2.84 5.96
N LYS A 98 2.21 -3.08 7.08
CA LYS A 98 3.32 -4.01 7.18
C LYS A 98 2.77 -5.43 7.37
N ILE A 99 3.28 -6.37 6.59
CA ILE A 99 2.91 -7.80 6.63
C ILE A 99 4.20 -8.62 6.71
N VAL A 100 4.14 -9.78 7.35
CA VAL A 100 5.23 -10.77 7.34
C VAL A 100 4.80 -11.95 6.48
N ILE A 101 5.50 -12.18 5.37
CA ILE A 101 5.31 -13.34 4.49
C ILE A 101 6.10 -14.51 5.06
N GLN A 102 5.47 -15.69 5.14
CA GLN A 102 6.03 -16.93 5.68
C GLN A 102 6.19 -17.97 4.58
#